data_AF-A0A0P0KNV4-F1
#
_entry.id   AF-A0A0P0KNV4-F1
#
_cell.length_a   1.000
_cell.length_b   1.000
_cell.length_c   1.000
_cell.angle_alpha   90.00
_cell.angle_beta   90.00
_cell.angle_gamma   90.00
#
_symmetry.space_group_name_H-M   'P 1'
#
loop_
_entity.id
_entity.type
_entity.pdbx_description
1 polymer ?
#
loop_
_entity_poly.entity_id
_entity_poly.type
_entity_poly.pdbx_seq_one_letter_code
_entity_poly.pdbx_strand_id
1 'polypeptide(L)'
;VRLYFNRFRGIDVVSYSGRCILEMRERDLEAVMKPLLETEIFNPARTAMKGITVHGHSLRLDEDGLMFDARRRYIYDKGSGEVMYIKDQMGRILDQPVPVGRPLSEEECRKMGITYSWDTRQYKSRTEVLQVISRATKMRVLAGFNPESINDQM
;
A
#
# COMPACT_ATOMS: atom_id res chain seq x y z
N VAL A 1 -2.48 -6.14 2.56
CA VAL A 1 -3.29 -7.30 3.03
C VAL A 1 -2.48 -8.42 3.67
N ARG A 2 -1.58 -9.11 2.96
CA ARG A 2 -0.84 -10.26 3.54
C ARG A 2 -0.05 -9.92 4.81
N LEU A 3 0.58 -8.75 4.85
CA LEU A 3 1.28 -8.26 6.05
C LEU A 3 0.35 -8.20 7.27
N TYR A 4 -0.89 -7.72 7.11
CA TYR A 4 -1.83 -7.55 8.21
C TYR A 4 -2.24 -8.90 8.79
N PHE A 5 -2.63 -9.87 7.95
CA PHE A 5 -2.99 -11.23 8.40
C PHE A 5 -1.86 -11.98 9.11
N ASN A 6 -0.59 -11.61 8.87
CA ASN A 6 0.56 -12.24 9.52
C ASN A 6 1.02 -11.52 10.80
N ARG A 7 0.65 -10.25 11.00
CA ARG A 7 1.17 -9.41 12.09
C ARG A 7 0.13 -8.99 13.11
N PHE A 8 -1.14 -8.94 12.74
CA PHE A 8 -2.21 -8.39 13.58
C PHE A 8 -3.31 -9.42 13.84
N ARG A 9 -4.04 -9.25 14.94
CA ARG A 9 -5.14 -10.13 15.35
C ARG A 9 -6.47 -9.38 15.28
N GLY A 10 -7.56 -10.11 15.01
CA GLY A 10 -8.90 -9.54 14.99
C GLY A 10 -9.09 -8.45 13.93
N ILE A 11 -8.56 -8.70 12.73
CA ILE A 11 -8.59 -7.75 11.63
C ILE A 11 -9.70 -8.06 10.63
N ASP A 12 -10.24 -7.00 10.05
CA ASP A 12 -10.92 -7.03 8.76
C ASP A 12 -10.16 -6.13 7.79
N VAL A 13 -9.78 -6.65 6.62
CA VAL A 13 -8.93 -5.93 5.66
C VAL A 13 -9.40 -6.17 4.25
N VAL A 14 -9.50 -5.08 3.49
CA VAL A 14 -9.89 -5.11 2.09
C VAL A 14 -8.85 -4.42 1.21
N SER A 15 -8.49 -5.08 0.10
CA SER A 15 -7.64 -4.49 -0.95
C SER A 15 -8.48 -4.10 -2.15
N TYR A 16 -8.31 -2.88 -2.61
CA TYR A 16 -8.68 -2.43 -3.95
C TYR A 16 -7.41 -1.97 -4.69
N SER A 17 -7.53 -1.62 -5.98
CA SER A 17 -6.41 -1.01 -6.72
C SER A 17 -5.96 0.31 -6.11
N GLY A 18 -6.91 1.21 -5.83
CA GLY A 18 -6.64 2.57 -5.37
C GLY A 18 -6.69 2.80 -3.86
N ARG A 19 -6.99 1.79 -3.05
CA ARG A 19 -7.03 1.90 -1.58
C ARG A 19 -6.89 0.54 -0.90
N CYS A 20 -6.43 0.55 0.34
CA CYS A 20 -6.46 -0.59 1.26
C CYS A 20 -7.08 -0.11 2.57
N ILE A 21 -8.08 -0.83 3.09
CA ILE A 21 -8.81 -0.46 4.33
C ILE A 21 -8.53 -1.53 5.38
N LEU A 22 -8.31 -1.11 6.62
CA LEU A 22 -8.18 -1.95 7.79
C LEU A 22 -9.24 -1.53 8.82
N GLU A 23 -10.16 -2.43 9.12
CA GLU A 23 -11.21 -2.26 10.13
C GLU A 23 -10.90 -3.16 11.32
N MET A 24 -10.91 -2.57 12.52
CA MET A 24 -10.57 -3.21 13.78
C MET A 24 -11.34 -2.51 14.91
N ARG A 25 -11.28 -3.06 16.12
CA ARG A 25 -11.71 -2.33 17.32
C ARG A 25 -10.83 -1.08 17.47
N GLU A 26 -11.46 0.04 17.77
CA GLU A 26 -10.84 1.38 17.71
C GLU A 26 -9.50 1.48 18.46
N ARG A 27 -9.46 1.06 19.73
CA ARG A 27 -8.22 1.05 20.52
C ARG A 27 -7.10 0.24 19.87
N ASP A 28 -7.44 -0.93 19.32
CA ASP A 28 -6.46 -1.81 18.66
C ASP A 28 -6.04 -1.22 17.30
N LEU A 29 -6.95 -0.55 16.60
CA LEU A 29 -6.68 0.16 15.35
C LEU A 29 -5.65 1.27 15.58
N GLU A 30 -5.80 2.10 16.60
CA GLU A 30 -4.84 3.16 16.94
C GLU A 30 -3.45 2.59 17.21
N ALA A 31 -3.38 1.53 18.01
CA ALA A 31 -2.13 0.85 18.34
C ALA A 31 -1.45 0.24 17.10
N VAL A 32 -2.22 -0.28 16.14
CA VAL A 32 -1.72 -0.84 14.88
C VAL A 32 -1.33 0.26 13.89
N MET A 33 -2.06 1.37 13.85
CA MET A 33 -1.78 2.47 12.92
C MET A 33 -0.46 3.17 13.22
N LYS A 34 -0.07 3.30 14.49
CA LYS A 34 1.20 3.91 14.89
C LYS A 34 2.42 3.30 14.18
N PRO A 35 2.72 1.99 14.30
CA PRO A 35 3.84 1.39 13.58
C PRO A 35 3.62 1.38 12.06
N LEU A 36 2.39 1.35 11.56
CA LEU A 36 2.15 1.46 10.11
C LEU A 36 2.54 2.84 9.57
N LEU A 37 2.42 3.91 10.36
CA LEU A 37 2.78 5.28 9.98
C LEU A 37 4.23 5.64 10.29
N GLU A 38 4.82 5.07 11.35
CA GLU A 38 6.15 5.44 11.84
C GLU A 38 7.29 4.54 11.32
N THR A 39 7.00 3.56 10.48
CA THR A 39 7.99 2.65 9.89
C THR A 39 8.09 2.83 8.38
N GLU A 40 9.04 2.13 7.75
CA GLU A 40 9.26 2.11 6.30
C GLU A 40 8.04 1.67 5.46
N ILE A 41 6.99 1.17 6.10
CA ILE A 41 5.70 0.87 5.46
C ILE A 41 5.03 2.15 4.93
N PHE A 42 5.27 3.30 5.57
CA PHE A 42 4.67 4.57 5.20
C PHE A 42 5.72 5.52 4.62
N ASN A 43 5.50 5.90 3.36
CA ASN A 43 6.20 7.01 2.73
C ASN A 43 5.19 8.16 2.54
N PRO A 44 5.36 9.32 3.20
CA PRO A 44 4.36 10.37 3.19
C PRO A 44 4.12 11.01 1.80
N ALA A 45 5.06 10.85 0.85
CA ALA A 45 4.87 11.30 -0.53
C ALA A 45 4.12 10.29 -1.40
N ARG A 46 4.26 8.99 -1.13
CA ARG A 46 3.75 7.90 -2.00
C ARG A 46 2.59 7.12 -1.39
N THR A 47 2.33 7.32 -0.10
CA THR A 47 1.24 6.70 0.68
C THR A 47 0.46 7.79 1.36
N ALA A 48 -0.87 7.67 1.38
CA ALA A 48 -1.72 8.67 2.01
C ALA A 48 -2.93 8.06 2.70
N MET A 49 -3.34 8.70 3.80
CA MET A 49 -4.54 8.36 4.54
C MET A 49 -5.75 9.04 3.90
N LYS A 50 -6.56 8.24 3.18
CA LYS A 50 -7.71 8.72 2.40
C LYS A 50 -8.94 7.84 2.62
N GLY A 51 -9.91 8.31 3.41
CA GLY A 51 -11.17 7.59 3.63
C GLY A 51 -12.17 7.76 2.47
N ILE A 52 -12.19 8.94 1.87
CA ILE A 52 -13.03 9.28 0.70
C ILE A 52 -12.20 9.97 -0.40
N THR A 53 -12.73 10.03 -1.63
CA THR A 53 -12.06 10.66 -2.78
C THR A 53 -10.60 10.19 -2.90
N VAL A 54 -10.43 8.88 -3.09
CA VAL A 54 -9.13 8.19 -2.93
C VAL A 54 -8.24 8.21 -4.19
N HIS A 55 -8.69 8.85 -5.26
CA HIS A 55 -7.98 8.88 -6.53
C HIS A 55 -6.54 9.40 -6.37
N GLY A 56 -5.57 8.76 -7.04
CA GLY A 56 -4.16 9.18 -6.99
C GLY A 56 -3.14 8.06 -7.21
N HIS A 57 -3.43 6.80 -6.85
CA HIS A 57 -2.45 5.70 -6.88
C HIS A 57 -1.79 5.44 -8.25
N SER A 58 -2.48 5.80 -9.34
CA SER A 58 -2.06 5.56 -10.72
C SER A 58 -1.77 6.86 -11.48
N LEU A 59 -1.72 8.00 -10.79
CA LEU A 59 -1.45 9.29 -11.38
C LEU A 59 0.05 9.59 -11.34
N ARG A 60 0.46 10.51 -12.21
CA ARG A 60 1.77 11.14 -12.08
C ARG A 60 1.82 11.90 -10.75
N LEU A 61 3.01 11.95 -10.19
CA LEU A 61 3.29 12.80 -9.03
C LEU A 61 3.20 14.27 -9.43
N ASP A 62 2.96 15.13 -8.44
CA ASP A 62 3.02 16.57 -8.63
C ASP A 62 4.47 17.09 -8.68
N GLU A 63 4.61 18.41 -8.83
CA GLU A 63 5.90 19.11 -8.93
C GLU A 63 6.82 18.91 -7.71
N ASP A 64 6.26 18.61 -6.53
CA ASP A 64 6.99 18.37 -5.30
C ASP A 64 7.16 16.85 -5.03
N GLY A 65 6.73 15.99 -5.95
CA GLY A 65 6.88 14.55 -5.89
C GLY A 65 5.84 13.82 -5.04
N LEU A 66 4.74 14.49 -4.69
CA LEU A 66 3.65 13.91 -3.91
C LEU A 66 2.61 13.21 -4.79
N MET A 67 1.98 12.18 -4.23
CA MET A 67 0.81 11.55 -4.82
C MET A 67 -0.35 12.54 -4.86
N PHE A 68 -1.05 12.59 -6.00
CA PHE A 68 -2.24 13.42 -6.18
C PHE A 68 -3.30 13.20 -5.09
N ASP A 69 -3.85 14.28 -4.54
CA ASP A 69 -5.03 14.28 -3.68
C ASP A 69 -5.99 15.42 -4.05
N ALA A 70 -7.14 15.07 -4.62
CA ALA A 70 -8.17 16.03 -5.01
C ALA A 70 -8.70 16.88 -3.83
N ARG A 71 -8.62 16.38 -2.60
CA ARG A 71 -9.05 17.11 -1.40
C ARG A 71 -7.91 17.89 -0.74
N ARG A 72 -6.67 17.71 -1.19
CA ARG A 72 -5.45 18.31 -0.62
C ARG A 72 -5.41 18.16 0.91
N ARG A 73 -5.40 16.91 1.40
CA ARG A 73 -5.34 16.64 2.85
C ARG A 73 -3.96 16.85 3.43
N TYR A 74 -2.92 16.72 2.60
CA TYR A 74 -1.54 16.94 2.95
C TYR A 74 -0.88 17.90 1.96
N ILE A 75 0.16 18.59 2.43
CA ILE A 75 0.98 19.53 1.66
C ILE A 75 2.46 19.26 1.94
N TYR A 76 3.32 19.59 0.98
CA TYR A 76 4.77 19.64 1.21
C TYR A 76 5.14 21.03 1.73
N ASP A 77 5.68 21.10 2.94
CA ASP A 77 6.22 22.34 3.47
C ASP A 77 7.68 22.52 3.04
N LYS A 78 7.93 23.50 2.17
CA LYS A 78 9.27 23.78 1.63
C LYS A 78 10.25 24.32 2.67
N GLY A 79 9.74 24.87 3.79
CA GLY A 79 10.58 25.36 4.89
C GLY A 79 11.22 24.23 5.69
N SER A 80 10.40 23.26 6.13
CA SER A 80 10.87 22.08 6.91
C SER A 80 11.35 20.91 6.04
N GLY A 81 10.89 20.84 4.80
CA GLY A 81 11.06 19.68 3.92
C GLY A 81 10.17 18.49 4.31
N GLU A 82 9.13 18.71 5.12
CA GLU A 82 8.24 17.68 5.62
C GLU A 82 6.87 17.72 4.94
N VAL A 83 6.18 16.58 4.94
CA VAL A 83 4.77 16.51 4.55
C VAL A 83 3.91 16.76 5.77
N MET A 84 2.98 17.69 5.64
CA MET A 84 2.07 18.12 6.71
C MET A 84 0.64 17.71 6.36
N TYR A 85 -0.03 16.96 7.22
CA TYR A 85 -1.49 16.78 7.12
C TYR A 85 -2.19 18.01 7.69
N ILE A 86 -3.00 18.66 6.86
CA ILE A 86 -3.83 19.82 7.23
C ILE A 86 -5.32 19.45 7.34
N LYS A 87 -5.68 18.23 6.94
CA LYS A 87 -7.02 17.67 7.06
C LYS A 87 -6.98 16.22 7.50
N ASP A 88 -8.04 15.75 8.14
CA ASP A 88 -8.23 14.34 8.44
C ASP A 88 -8.46 13.49 7.18
N GLN A 89 -8.55 12.17 7.36
CA GLN A 89 -8.77 11.22 6.25
C GLN A 89 -10.08 11.44 5.49
N MET A 90 -11.07 12.10 6.11
CA MET A 90 -12.37 12.45 5.54
C MET A 90 -12.39 13.85 4.91
N GLY A 91 -11.31 14.62 5.03
CA GLY A 91 -11.15 15.96 4.47
C GLY A 91 -11.63 17.10 5.37
N ARG A 92 -11.84 16.86 6.67
CA ARG A 92 -12.13 17.92 7.65
C ARG A 92 -10.84 18.62 8.04
N ILE A 93 -10.86 19.94 8.15
CA ILE A 93 -9.68 20.74 8.51
C ILE A 93 -9.25 20.41 9.94
N LEU A 94 -7.96 20.19 10.15
CA LEU A 94 -7.38 20.00 11.48
C LEU A 94 -7.10 21.37 12.11
N ASP A 95 -7.27 21.47 13.42
CA ASP A 95 -6.95 22.69 14.16
C ASP A 95 -5.45 23.05 14.07
N GLN A 96 -4.61 22.03 14.02
CA GLN A 96 -3.16 22.15 13.86
C GLN A 96 -2.66 21.18 12.78
N PRO A 97 -1.78 21.62 11.86
CA PRO A 97 -1.12 20.72 10.93
C PRO A 97 -0.29 19.66 11.66
N VAL A 98 -0.31 18.43 11.15
CA VAL A 98 0.43 17.30 11.73
C VAL A 98 1.59 16.93 10.80
N PRO A 99 2.87 17.09 11.23
CA PRO A 99 4.01 16.62 10.46
C PRO A 99 4.03 15.09 10.47
N VAL A 100 4.22 14.50 9.28
CA VAL A 100 4.36 13.04 9.11
C VAL A 100 5.72 12.66 8.52
N GLY A 101 6.70 13.56 8.65
CA GLY A 101 8.07 13.35 8.23
C GLY A 101 8.36 13.72 6.78
N ARG A 102 9.60 13.47 6.37
CA ARG A 102 10.13 13.78 5.05
C ARG A 102 9.78 12.70 4.03
N PRO A 103 9.54 13.05 2.76
CA PRO A 103 9.49 12.08 1.66
C PRO A 103 10.77 11.24 1.60
N LEU A 104 10.64 9.95 1.31
CA LEU A 104 11.82 9.13 0.98
C LEU A 104 12.40 9.56 -0.37
N SER A 105 13.72 9.44 -0.52
CA SER A 105 14.39 9.64 -1.80
C SER A 105 13.93 8.61 -2.83
N GLU A 106 14.11 8.95 -4.11
CA GLU A 106 13.77 8.03 -5.20
C GLU A 106 14.60 6.73 -5.16
N GLU A 107 15.85 6.80 -4.69
CA GLU A 107 16.71 5.63 -4.50
C GLU A 107 16.14 4.70 -3.40
N GLU A 108 15.76 5.25 -2.26
CA GLU A 108 15.13 4.50 -1.16
C GLU A 108 13.80 3.89 -1.62
N CYS A 109 12.99 4.65 -2.35
CA CYS A 109 11.74 4.17 -2.94
C CYS A 109 11.96 2.94 -3.83
N ARG A 110 12.99 2.95 -4.69
CA ARG A 110 13.32 1.81 -5.57
C ARG A 110 13.85 0.60 -4.80
N LYS A 111 14.59 0.84 -3.72
CA LYS A 111 15.14 -0.22 -2.87
C LYS A 111 14.03 -0.95 -2.10
N MET A 112 13.15 -0.19 -1.46
CA MET A 112 12.07 -0.68 -0.59
C MET A 112 10.80 -1.08 -1.34
N GLY A 113 10.63 -0.61 -2.59
CA GLY A 113 9.46 -0.87 -3.41
C GLY A 113 9.13 -2.36 -3.55
N ILE A 114 7.88 -2.72 -3.24
CA ILE A 114 7.35 -4.09 -3.34
C ILE A 114 6.62 -4.35 -4.66
N THR A 115 6.45 -3.33 -5.49
CA THR A 115 5.77 -3.41 -6.78
C THR A 115 6.76 -3.79 -7.87
N TYR A 116 6.38 -4.75 -8.73
CA TYR A 116 7.11 -5.00 -9.96
C TYR A 116 6.77 -3.91 -10.99
N SER A 117 7.79 -3.20 -11.46
CA SER A 117 7.66 -2.19 -12.51
C SER A 117 8.72 -2.40 -13.58
N TRP A 118 8.48 -1.87 -14.79
CA TRP A 118 9.38 -2.09 -15.93
C TRP A 118 10.79 -1.50 -15.70
N ASP A 119 10.82 -0.34 -15.03
CA ASP A 119 11.98 0.49 -14.74
C ASP A 119 12.77 0.07 -13.49
N THR A 120 12.17 -0.70 -12.58
CA THR A 120 12.86 -1.15 -11.35
C THR A 120 13.09 -2.66 -11.32
N ARG A 121 12.01 -3.44 -11.36
CA ARG A 121 12.02 -4.89 -11.19
C ARG A 121 10.97 -5.50 -12.12
N GLN A 122 11.40 -5.86 -13.32
CA GLN A 122 10.49 -6.45 -14.31
C GLN A 122 9.89 -7.74 -13.77
N TYR A 123 8.56 -7.85 -13.84
CA TYR A 123 7.85 -9.05 -13.39
C TYR A 123 8.25 -10.29 -14.22
N LYS A 124 8.46 -10.12 -15.53
CA LYS A 124 8.79 -11.21 -16.46
C LYS A 124 10.14 -11.88 -16.18
N SER A 125 11.08 -11.21 -15.51
CA SER A 125 12.38 -11.80 -15.18
C SER A 125 12.34 -12.67 -13.91
N ARG A 126 11.19 -12.78 -13.23
CA ARG A 126 11.03 -13.54 -11.98
C ARG A 126 10.46 -14.94 -12.24
N THR A 127 11.32 -15.82 -12.74
CA THR A 127 10.96 -17.19 -13.15
C THR A 127 10.31 -18.01 -12.03
N GLU A 128 10.82 -17.95 -10.80
CA GLU A 128 10.25 -18.69 -9.66
C GLU A 128 8.82 -18.26 -9.30
N VAL A 129 8.56 -16.95 -9.26
CA VAL A 129 7.22 -16.42 -8.98
C VAL A 129 6.23 -16.85 -10.05
N LEU A 130 6.63 -16.79 -11.32
CA LEU A 130 5.82 -17.25 -12.45
C LEU A 130 5.57 -18.76 -12.41
N GLN A 131 6.56 -19.56 -12.00
CA GLN A 131 6.40 -21.00 -11.83
C GLN A 131 5.38 -21.34 -10.74
N VAL A 132 5.46 -20.68 -9.57
CA VAL A 132 4.51 -20.90 -8.48
C VAL A 132 3.09 -20.50 -8.89
N ILE A 133 2.92 -19.35 -9.56
CA ILE A 133 1.61 -18.89 -10.05
C ILE A 133 1.05 -19.83 -11.11
N SER A 134 1.90 -20.28 -12.04
CA SER A 134 1.50 -21.21 -13.11
C SER A 134 1.11 -22.56 -12.54
N ARG A 135 1.88 -23.09 -11.57
CA ARG A 135 1.55 -24.32 -10.84
C ARG A 135 0.21 -24.17 -10.11
N ALA A 136 0.04 -23.13 -9.31
CA ALA A 136 -1.20 -22.91 -8.57
C ALA A 136 -2.42 -22.79 -9.49
N THR A 137 -2.27 -22.08 -10.62
CA THR A 137 -3.33 -21.95 -11.63
C THR A 137 -3.67 -23.30 -12.25
N LYS A 138 -2.66 -24.04 -12.73
CA LYS A 138 -2.85 -25.37 -13.33
C LYS A 138 -3.58 -26.32 -12.36
N MET A 139 -3.13 -26.38 -11.11
CA MET A 139 -3.73 -27.24 -10.10
C MET A 139 -5.19 -26.87 -9.83
N ARG A 140 -5.51 -25.57 -9.72
CA ARG A 140 -6.89 -25.11 -9.52
C ARG A 140 -7.80 -25.46 -10.71
N VAL A 141 -7.30 -25.32 -11.94
CA VAL A 141 -8.07 -25.67 -13.15
C VAL A 141 -8.33 -27.17 -13.21
N LEU A 142 -7.30 -28.00 -12.98
CA LEU A 142 -7.44 -29.46 -12.99
C LEU A 142 -8.35 -29.95 -11.88
N ALA A 143 -8.17 -29.48 -10.65
CA ALA A 143 -9.06 -29.83 -9.54
C ALA A 143 -10.51 -29.39 -9.78
N GLY A 144 -10.70 -28.22 -10.41
CA GLY A 144 -12.03 -27.74 -10.76
C GLY A 144 -12.72 -28.57 -11.85
N PHE A 145 -11.94 -29.17 -12.75
CA PHE A 145 -12.45 -30.10 -13.78
C PHE A 145 -12.70 -31.50 -13.21
N ASN A 146 -11.69 -32.09 -12.56
CA ASN A 146 -11.76 -33.37 -11.86
C ASN A 146 -10.74 -33.40 -10.70
N PRO A 147 -11.18 -33.38 -9.44
CA PRO A 147 -10.29 -33.46 -8.28
C PRO A 147 -9.38 -34.70 -8.27
N GLU A 148 -9.84 -35.85 -8.79
CA GLU A 148 -9.06 -37.10 -8.84
C GLU A 148 -7.91 -37.06 -9.86
N SER A 149 -7.92 -36.08 -10.76
CA SER A 149 -6.82 -35.88 -11.71
C SER A 149 -5.53 -35.38 -11.04
N ILE A 150 -5.62 -34.92 -9.79
CA ILE A 150 -4.46 -34.53 -8.98
C ILE A 150 -4.01 -35.73 -8.15
N ASN A 151 -2.84 -36.29 -8.50
CA ASN A 151 -2.23 -37.43 -7.84
C ASN A 151 -0.76 -37.16 -7.52
N ASP A 152 -0.14 -38.05 -6.74
CA ASP A 152 1.26 -37.94 -6.30
C ASP A 152 2.29 -38.02 -7.44
N GLN A 153 1.84 -38.33 -8.66
CA GLN A 153 2.70 -38.38 -9.86
C GLN A 153 2.75 -37.03 -10.61
N MET A 154 1.94 -36.03 -10.21
CA MET A 154 1.96 -34.65 -10.72
C MET A 154 2.80 -33.69 -9.86
#